data_AF-A0A7C9FE43-F1
#
_entry.id   AF-A0A7C9FE43-F1
#
_cell.length_a   1.000
_cell.length_b   1.000
_cell.length_c   1.000
_cell.angle_alpha   90.00
_cell.angle_beta   90.00
_cell.angle_gamma   90.00
#
_symmetry.space_group_name_H-M   'P 1'
#
loop_
_entity.id
_entity.type
_entity.pdbx_description
1 polymer ?
#
loop_
_entity_poly.entity_id
_entity_poly.type
_entity_poly.pdbx_seq_one_letter_code
_entity_poly.pdbx_strand_id
1 'polypeptide(L)'
;MMDHCPEKRRRCLQRKLCPFNFFTLNNQSKPIVCMKNHYTPQNPTHLGLAWPLRKLLLVFLLLGCTCALHAQTTTWTGATNIDWDTPTNWSTNAVPTVNDNVEVPSAPANQPTLNTAASVKGLRVQSGATLILSATGNLMLPDAGMSNDGTLTNNGTITISTTSQDGVYNTGLFQNKPTGTLRINKPWGNGIWNLNSSSTVINEGKIFIGDTDNTGVSGILNYGTFTNKATGEIHIDRSRSNAIANTSSFTNSGTITIGALVPPGGNAIENLADVATFTNEACALIRAFSNVLNTKGSFTNNGYISVNSVKVPSVPDVLVNSPAGVAGSYTFSQANFGANVNSVNLTANGVFVDDATVPNPTQGCSPPVNAAQLSGKIALIDRGVCNFSQKVYYAQQAGAIGVIMFNNVAGGESMLVTMAPGAFADQITIPTVMLTYEAGQSIRAALAGGPVNISIIQVSLPSPPITNQGVISFSYPLGIPIPNVTNNDIIARSGASCGNTLSPALQLGGSVSLTVGTTWYKDEALTMPAGTYNQQTNTFTITNLAAGVPIRCTFLWLTTTTPARAPFPSP
;
A
#
# COMPACT_ATOMS: atom_id res chain seq x y z
N MET A 1 -5.65 -67.17 -11.81
CA MET A 1 -6.59 -66.12 -12.25
C MET A 1 -5.83 -64.82 -12.09
N MET A 2 -5.23 -64.21 -13.12
CA MET A 2 -5.77 -63.87 -14.45
C MET A 2 -7.16 -63.22 -14.32
N ASP A 3 -7.43 -61.98 -14.74
CA ASP A 3 -6.61 -60.87 -15.29
C ASP A 3 -7.38 -59.53 -15.00
N HIS A 4 -7.05 -58.30 -15.42
CA HIS A 4 -6.15 -57.79 -16.47
C HIS A 4 -5.59 -56.38 -16.13
N CYS A 5 -4.91 -55.71 -17.09
CA CYS A 5 -4.39 -54.33 -16.98
C CYS A 5 -4.58 -53.55 -18.31
N PRO A 6 -4.31 -52.21 -18.40
CA PRO A 6 -2.93 -51.73 -18.58
C PRO A 6 -2.50 -50.39 -17.89
N GLU A 7 -2.45 -49.25 -18.62
CA GLU A 7 -1.53 -48.11 -18.31
C GLU A 7 -2.04 -46.75 -18.85
N LYS A 8 -1.49 -45.55 -18.55
CA LYS A 8 -0.15 -45.08 -18.07
C LYS A 8 -0.25 -44.18 -16.81
N ARG A 9 0.77 -43.90 -15.97
CA ARG A 9 2.15 -43.32 -16.10
C ARG A 9 2.16 -41.84 -16.54
N ARG A 10 3.00 -40.92 -16.01
CA ARG A 10 4.28 -41.08 -15.27
C ARG A 10 4.59 -39.83 -14.39
N ARG A 11 5.48 -39.97 -13.38
CA ARG A 11 6.03 -38.88 -12.52
C ARG A 11 7.41 -38.40 -13.01
N CYS A 12 7.88 -37.23 -12.57
CA CYS A 12 9.19 -36.98 -11.90
C CYS A 12 9.22 -35.54 -11.34
N LEU A 13 9.48 -35.24 -10.04
CA LEU A 13 10.66 -35.40 -9.14
C LEU A 13 11.68 -34.23 -9.21
N GLN A 14 11.77 -33.45 -8.13
CA GLN A 14 12.79 -32.42 -7.86
C GLN A 14 13.84 -32.92 -6.86
N ARG A 15 15.06 -32.36 -6.90
CA ARG A 15 16.02 -32.35 -5.77
C ARG A 15 16.78 -31.02 -5.69
N LYS A 16 17.10 -30.60 -4.46
CA LYS A 16 17.89 -29.39 -4.09
C LYS A 16 19.39 -29.72 -4.00
N LEU A 17 20.28 -28.74 -4.19
CA LEU A 17 21.12 -28.13 -3.10
C LEU A 17 22.30 -27.25 -3.61
N CYS A 18 22.34 -26.02 -3.09
CA CYS A 18 23.50 -25.17 -2.70
C CYS A 18 24.58 -24.68 -3.71
N PRO A 19 25.28 -23.55 -3.37
CA PRO A 19 25.93 -22.67 -4.37
C PRO A 19 27.46 -22.52 -4.20
N PHE A 20 28.14 -21.90 -5.19
CA PHE A 20 29.54 -21.43 -5.06
C PHE A 20 29.82 -20.13 -5.84
N ASN A 21 30.92 -19.46 -5.49
CA ASN A 21 31.24 -18.05 -5.77
C ASN A 21 31.80 -17.73 -7.17
N PHE A 22 31.77 -16.42 -7.48
CA PHE A 22 32.44 -15.75 -8.60
C PHE A 22 33.97 -15.98 -8.64
N PHE A 23 34.51 -16.07 -9.86
CA PHE A 23 35.84 -15.55 -10.19
C PHE A 23 35.86 -15.02 -11.64
N THR A 24 36.61 -13.93 -11.86
CA THR A 24 36.78 -13.24 -13.14
C THR A 24 37.93 -13.84 -13.96
N LEU A 25 37.85 -13.77 -15.29
CA LEU A 25 38.99 -14.02 -16.18
C LEU A 25 38.97 -13.07 -17.37
N ASN A 26 40.16 -12.68 -17.82
CA ASN A 26 40.39 -11.59 -18.76
C ASN A 26 41.35 -12.03 -19.88
N ASN A 27 41.07 -11.59 -21.10
CA ASN A 27 41.96 -11.46 -22.27
C ASN A 27 42.68 -12.69 -22.94
N GLN A 28 42.47 -12.75 -24.26
CA GLN A 28 43.48 -12.93 -25.34
C GLN A 28 44.24 -14.26 -25.50
N SER A 29 43.92 -15.03 -26.57
CA SER A 29 44.76 -15.14 -27.80
C SER A 29 44.28 -16.24 -28.78
N LYS A 30 44.70 -16.13 -30.05
CA LYS A 30 44.44 -16.98 -31.25
C LYS A 30 45.82 -17.31 -31.91
N PRO A 31 45.98 -18.08 -33.03
CA PRO A 31 45.15 -19.08 -33.74
C PRO A 31 45.97 -20.35 -34.20
N ILE A 32 45.56 -21.03 -35.30
CA ILE A 32 46.26 -22.05 -36.16
C ILE A 32 46.07 -23.52 -35.69
N VAL A 33 45.45 -24.51 -36.38
CA VAL A 33 45.21 -24.93 -37.81
C VAL A 33 46.20 -25.97 -38.37
N CYS A 34 45.73 -27.24 -38.52
CA CYS A 34 45.98 -28.21 -39.61
C CYS A 34 45.12 -29.49 -39.34
N MET A 35 44.26 -29.98 -40.27
CA MET A 35 44.51 -31.00 -41.31
C MET A 35 45.01 -32.38 -40.77
N LYS A 36 44.57 -33.56 -41.23
CA LYS A 36 43.68 -34.01 -42.34
C LYS A 36 43.39 -35.53 -42.19
N ASN A 37 42.23 -36.05 -42.60
CA ASN A 37 42.07 -37.09 -43.65
C ASN A 37 40.70 -37.79 -43.69
N HIS A 38 40.24 -38.07 -44.90
CA HIS A 38 39.10 -38.94 -45.24
C HIS A 38 39.55 -40.40 -45.41
N TYR A 39 38.62 -41.36 -45.27
CA TYR A 39 38.46 -42.47 -46.23
C TYR A 39 37.03 -43.05 -46.17
N THR A 40 36.38 -43.14 -47.33
CA THR A 40 35.23 -44.01 -47.68
C THR A 40 35.77 -45.10 -48.65
N PRO A 41 35.02 -46.07 -49.24
CA PRO A 41 33.56 -46.31 -49.25
C PRO A 41 33.14 -47.82 -49.10
N GLN A 42 31.84 -48.12 -49.11
CA GLN A 42 31.16 -48.89 -50.18
C GLN A 42 29.66 -49.18 -49.86
N ASN A 43 28.87 -49.35 -50.91
CA ASN A 43 27.44 -49.69 -51.01
C ASN A 43 27.34 -51.04 -51.80
N PRO A 44 26.19 -51.70 -52.12
CA PRO A 44 24.84 -51.15 -52.33
C PRO A 44 23.62 -52.05 -51.95
N THR A 45 22.39 -51.55 -52.22
CA THR A 45 21.16 -52.20 -52.78
C THR A 45 19.88 -51.59 -52.18
N HIS A 46 18.69 -51.63 -52.80
CA HIS A 46 18.23 -51.24 -54.15
C HIS A 46 16.67 -51.11 -54.10
N LEU A 47 16.02 -50.45 -55.09
CA LEU A 47 14.57 -50.14 -55.25
C LEU A 47 14.16 -48.74 -54.72
N GLY A 48 13.52 -47.83 -55.47
CA GLY A 48 13.19 -47.78 -56.90
C GLY A 48 11.71 -47.49 -57.18
N LEU A 49 11.35 -46.27 -57.59
CA LEU A 49 10.15 -45.87 -58.35
C LEU A 49 10.24 -44.39 -58.76
N ALA A 50 9.54 -43.97 -59.83
CA ALA A 50 9.88 -42.75 -60.57
C ALA A 50 8.69 -41.81 -60.92
N TRP A 51 8.90 -40.50 -60.68
CA TRP A 51 8.45 -39.33 -61.48
C TRP A 51 6.92 -39.03 -61.60
N PRO A 52 6.50 -37.79 -62.01
CA PRO A 52 7.30 -36.66 -62.51
C PRO A 52 7.12 -35.30 -61.80
N LEU A 53 8.17 -34.46 -61.87
CA LEU A 53 8.11 -33.03 -61.55
C LEU A 53 7.31 -32.28 -62.64
N ARG A 54 6.13 -31.73 -62.32
CA ARG A 54 5.53 -30.63 -63.13
C ARG A 54 4.53 -29.69 -62.44
N LYS A 55 4.33 -29.79 -61.11
CA LYS A 55 3.44 -28.90 -60.34
C LYS A 55 4.12 -28.03 -59.26
N LEU A 56 5.43 -28.15 -59.07
CA LEU A 56 6.13 -27.47 -57.97
C LEU A 56 6.53 -26.00 -58.23
N LEU A 57 6.38 -25.51 -59.47
CA LEU A 57 6.88 -24.18 -59.87
C LEU A 57 5.87 -23.02 -59.70
N LEU A 58 4.58 -23.30 -59.47
CA LEU A 58 3.56 -22.26 -59.24
C LEU A 58 3.23 -22.03 -57.76
N VAL A 59 3.61 -22.92 -56.84
CA VAL A 59 3.31 -22.77 -55.41
C VAL A 59 4.27 -21.78 -54.74
N PHE A 60 5.52 -21.66 -55.22
CA PHE A 60 6.52 -20.72 -54.69
C PHE A 60 6.31 -19.25 -55.09
N LEU A 61 5.38 -18.95 -56.00
CA LEU A 61 4.96 -17.58 -56.34
C LEU A 61 3.76 -17.08 -55.52
N LEU A 62 3.20 -17.93 -54.65
CA LEU A 62 2.04 -17.62 -53.79
C LEU A 62 2.28 -17.86 -52.28
N LEU A 63 3.48 -18.31 -51.88
CA LEU A 63 3.99 -17.96 -50.55
C LEU A 63 4.39 -16.48 -50.58
N GLY A 64 3.39 -15.62 -50.38
CA GLY A 64 3.60 -14.18 -50.28
C GLY A 64 4.65 -13.87 -49.22
N CYS A 65 5.41 -12.79 -49.42
CA CYS A 65 6.32 -12.31 -48.40
C CYS A 65 5.52 -11.92 -47.15
N THR A 66 5.41 -12.82 -46.18
CA THR A 66 5.38 -12.44 -44.77
C THR A 66 6.78 -11.93 -44.41
N CYS A 67 7.16 -10.87 -45.10
CA CYS A 67 8.18 -9.93 -44.69
C CYS A 67 7.76 -9.55 -43.28
N ALA A 68 8.47 -10.07 -42.27
CA ALA A 68 8.13 -9.78 -40.89
C ALA A 68 8.16 -8.27 -40.73
N LEU A 69 6.97 -7.68 -40.47
CA LEU A 69 6.79 -6.26 -40.19
C LEU A 69 7.51 -5.96 -38.87
N HIS A 70 8.82 -5.74 -39.00
CA HIS A 70 9.61 -5.16 -37.95
C HIS A 70 9.06 -3.76 -37.72
N ALA A 71 8.83 -3.41 -36.46
CA ALA A 71 8.33 -2.09 -36.10
C ALA A 71 9.29 -1.03 -36.66
N GLN A 72 8.81 -0.24 -37.61
CA GLN A 72 9.60 0.83 -38.21
C GLN A 72 9.69 1.97 -37.19
N THR A 73 10.91 2.46 -36.96
CA THR A 73 11.07 3.74 -36.24
C THR A 73 10.77 4.86 -37.22
N THR A 74 9.76 5.67 -36.91
CA THR A 74 9.46 6.90 -37.63
C THR A 74 9.84 8.08 -36.74
N THR A 75 10.58 9.02 -37.31
CA THR A 75 11.23 10.11 -36.58
C THR A 75 10.58 11.42 -36.97
N TRP A 76 10.20 12.22 -35.99
CA TRP A 76 9.70 13.57 -36.23
C TRP A 76 10.83 14.46 -36.76
N THR A 77 10.60 15.06 -37.93
CA THR A 77 11.52 16.01 -38.60
C THR A 77 11.07 17.46 -38.41
N GLY A 78 9.78 17.71 -38.16
CA GLY A 78 9.20 19.05 -38.05
C GLY A 78 9.41 19.93 -39.28
N ALA A 79 9.64 19.33 -40.46
CA ALA A 79 10.13 20.05 -41.63
C ALA A 79 9.12 21.02 -42.25
N THR A 80 7.83 20.91 -41.94
CA THR A 80 6.76 21.76 -42.48
C THR A 80 6.11 22.64 -41.42
N ASN A 81 5.66 22.07 -40.31
CA ASN A 81 4.95 22.79 -39.24
C ASN A 81 5.00 21.97 -37.92
N ILE A 82 4.20 22.34 -36.91
CA ILE A 82 4.10 21.64 -35.62
C ILE A 82 3.07 20.50 -35.61
N ASP A 83 2.24 20.34 -36.63
CA ASP A 83 1.04 19.51 -36.57
C ASP A 83 1.34 18.03 -36.84
N TRP A 84 0.97 17.17 -35.89
CA TRP A 84 1.26 15.73 -35.91
C TRP A 84 0.78 15.03 -37.18
N ASP A 85 -0.37 15.48 -37.72
CA ASP A 85 -1.04 14.85 -38.87
C ASP A 85 -0.48 15.30 -40.23
N THR A 86 0.49 16.23 -40.26
CA THR A 86 1.15 16.65 -41.50
C THR A 86 2.21 15.61 -41.91
N PRO A 87 2.05 14.86 -43.03
CA PRO A 87 2.92 13.72 -43.37
C PRO A 87 4.39 14.11 -43.57
N THR A 88 4.65 15.30 -44.08
CA THR A 88 5.98 15.86 -44.36
C THR A 88 6.78 16.23 -43.10
N ASN A 89 6.18 16.15 -41.90
CA ASN A 89 6.90 16.26 -40.63
C ASN A 89 7.49 14.93 -40.15
N TRP A 90 7.36 13.84 -40.91
CA TRP A 90 7.84 12.51 -40.53
C TRP A 90 8.92 12.01 -41.50
N SER A 91 9.90 11.27 -40.99
CA SER A 91 11.02 10.74 -41.78
C SER A 91 10.59 9.75 -42.87
N THR A 92 9.41 9.17 -42.75
CA THR A 92 8.75 8.28 -43.73
C THR A 92 7.86 9.02 -44.74
N ASN A 93 7.69 10.34 -44.59
CA ASN A 93 6.70 11.15 -45.30
C ASN A 93 5.24 10.64 -45.14
N ALA A 94 4.94 10.01 -43.99
CA ALA A 94 3.63 9.45 -43.65
C ALA A 94 3.36 9.58 -42.14
N VAL A 95 2.10 9.80 -41.75
CA VAL A 95 1.70 9.90 -40.34
C VAL A 95 1.87 8.52 -39.66
N PRO A 96 2.43 8.44 -38.45
CA PRO A 96 2.66 7.19 -37.72
C PRO A 96 1.38 6.40 -37.45
N THR A 97 1.49 5.09 -37.52
CA THR A 97 0.41 4.12 -37.25
C THR A 97 0.74 3.24 -36.05
N VAL A 98 -0.23 2.40 -35.65
CA VAL A 98 -0.12 1.47 -34.52
C VAL A 98 1.07 0.49 -34.59
N ASN A 99 1.67 0.33 -35.78
CA ASN A 99 2.83 -0.54 -35.99
C ASN A 99 4.18 0.18 -35.80
N ASP A 100 4.18 1.52 -35.76
CA ASP A 100 5.36 2.35 -35.82
C ASP A 100 5.82 2.79 -34.41
N ASN A 101 7.13 2.72 -34.17
CA ASN A 101 7.73 3.36 -33.01
C ASN A 101 8.01 4.82 -33.34
N VAL A 102 7.42 5.75 -32.59
CA VAL A 102 7.65 7.19 -32.79
C VAL A 102 8.85 7.67 -31.99
N GLU A 103 9.72 8.43 -32.64
CA GLU A 103 10.81 9.16 -31.98
C GLU A 103 10.70 10.67 -32.24
N VAL A 104 10.67 11.47 -31.18
CA VAL A 104 10.71 12.93 -31.22
C VAL A 104 12.10 13.40 -30.78
N PRO A 105 12.97 13.81 -31.71
CA PRO A 105 14.30 14.33 -31.39
C PRO A 105 14.27 15.81 -31.00
N SER A 106 15.36 16.29 -30.41
CA SER A 106 15.52 17.69 -30.00
C SER A 106 15.91 18.66 -31.12
N ALA A 107 16.36 18.14 -32.27
CA ALA A 107 16.86 18.94 -33.39
C ALA A 107 15.80 19.76 -34.18
N PRO A 108 14.55 19.29 -34.40
CA PRO A 108 13.53 20.05 -35.12
C PRO A 108 13.12 21.34 -34.42
N ALA A 109 13.11 22.44 -35.17
CA ALA A 109 12.62 23.74 -34.68
C ALA A 109 11.11 23.73 -34.41
N ASN A 110 10.33 23.07 -35.27
CA ASN A 110 8.92 22.79 -35.03
C ASN A 110 8.81 21.49 -34.21
N GLN A 111 8.55 21.59 -32.91
CA GLN A 111 8.29 20.42 -32.06
C GLN A 111 6.81 20.02 -32.13
N PRO A 112 6.47 18.72 -32.05
CA PRO A 112 5.13 18.21 -32.39
C PRO A 112 4.04 18.63 -31.41
N THR A 113 2.88 18.95 -31.98
CA THR A 113 1.59 19.08 -31.30
C THR A 113 0.59 18.11 -31.92
N LEU A 114 0.05 17.22 -31.08
CA LEU A 114 -0.95 16.23 -31.45
C LEU A 114 -2.34 16.77 -31.11
N ASN A 115 -3.15 17.00 -32.15
CA ASN A 115 -4.45 17.69 -32.06
C ASN A 115 -5.67 16.76 -32.23
N THR A 116 -5.46 15.53 -32.68
CA THR A 116 -6.50 14.58 -33.12
C THR A 116 -6.28 13.21 -32.45
N ALA A 117 -6.92 12.15 -32.94
CA ALA A 117 -6.69 10.79 -32.47
C ALA A 117 -5.57 10.11 -33.25
N ALA A 118 -4.50 9.67 -32.57
CA ALA A 118 -3.41 8.89 -33.13
C ALA A 118 -3.20 7.58 -32.35
N SER A 119 -2.79 6.52 -33.05
CA SER A 119 -2.39 5.26 -32.44
C SER A 119 -1.00 4.90 -32.92
N VAL A 120 -0.09 4.60 -32.00
CA VAL A 120 1.32 4.27 -32.30
C VAL A 120 1.77 3.06 -31.49
N LYS A 121 2.82 2.36 -31.93
CA LYS A 121 3.31 1.17 -31.20
C LYS A 121 3.90 1.56 -29.85
N GLY A 122 4.79 2.56 -29.88
CA GLY A 122 5.58 3.07 -28.77
C GLY A 122 6.02 4.51 -29.05
N LEU A 123 6.38 5.26 -28.02
CA LEU A 123 6.78 6.67 -28.13
C LEU A 123 8.09 6.92 -27.37
N ARG A 124 9.04 7.61 -28.01
CA ARG A 124 10.20 8.22 -27.35
C ARG A 124 10.22 9.73 -27.59
N VAL A 125 10.26 10.50 -26.51
CA VAL A 125 10.59 11.93 -26.54
C VAL A 125 12.03 12.07 -26.00
N GLN A 126 12.96 12.49 -26.86
CA GLN A 126 14.38 12.60 -26.49
C GLN A 126 14.66 13.79 -25.57
N SER A 127 15.82 13.79 -24.91
CA SER A 127 16.25 14.92 -24.08
C SER A 127 16.39 16.21 -24.91
N GLY A 128 15.79 17.29 -24.42
CA GLY A 128 15.66 18.57 -25.13
C GLY A 128 14.50 18.63 -26.14
N ALA A 129 13.81 17.53 -26.44
CA ALA A 129 12.62 17.52 -27.27
C ALA A 129 11.35 17.89 -26.47
N THR A 130 10.29 18.28 -27.17
CA THR A 130 8.98 18.59 -26.58
C THR A 130 7.85 17.92 -27.35
N LEU A 131 6.89 17.31 -26.67
CA LEU A 131 5.62 16.87 -27.25
C LEU A 131 4.44 17.48 -26.50
N ILE A 132 3.51 18.07 -27.23
CA ILE A 132 2.26 18.60 -26.66
C ILE A 132 1.08 17.81 -27.22
N LEU A 133 0.21 17.29 -26.35
CA LEU A 133 -1.13 16.88 -26.75
C LEU A 133 -2.09 18.02 -26.42
N SER A 134 -2.88 18.47 -27.39
CA SER A 134 -3.93 19.45 -27.16
C SER A 134 -5.11 18.83 -26.39
N ALA A 135 -6.10 19.63 -25.98
CA ALA A 135 -7.29 19.11 -25.30
C ALA A 135 -8.12 18.12 -26.13
N THR A 136 -8.00 18.16 -27.46
CA THR A 136 -8.64 17.20 -28.39
C THR A 136 -7.71 16.06 -28.80
N GLY A 137 -6.42 16.12 -28.42
CA GLY A 137 -5.45 15.07 -28.70
C GLY A 137 -5.77 13.77 -27.96
N ASN A 138 -5.74 12.64 -28.66
CA ASN A 138 -5.95 11.31 -28.09
C ASN A 138 -4.89 10.34 -28.61
N LEU A 139 -3.88 10.04 -27.80
CA LEU A 139 -2.80 9.13 -28.15
C LEU A 139 -3.02 7.75 -27.54
N MET A 140 -3.07 6.72 -28.38
CA MET A 140 -3.17 5.32 -27.96
C MET A 140 -1.87 4.57 -28.22
N LEU A 141 -1.40 3.83 -27.21
CA LEU A 141 -0.24 2.92 -27.28
C LEU A 141 -0.65 1.51 -26.82
N PRO A 142 -1.12 0.63 -27.74
CA PRO A 142 -1.69 -0.66 -27.37
C PRO A 142 -0.67 -1.82 -27.27
N ASP A 143 0.60 -1.57 -27.59
CA ASP A 143 1.64 -2.60 -27.73
C ASP A 143 2.82 -2.36 -26.78
N ALA A 144 3.44 -1.17 -26.87
CA ALA A 144 4.58 -0.72 -26.08
C ALA A 144 4.25 0.56 -25.30
N GLY A 145 5.07 0.87 -24.28
CA GLY A 145 4.94 2.07 -23.46
C GLY A 145 5.60 3.29 -24.10
N MET A 146 5.82 4.31 -23.28
CA MET A 146 6.49 5.55 -23.66
C MET A 146 7.73 5.83 -22.81
N SER A 147 8.77 6.37 -23.44
CA SER A 147 9.98 6.89 -22.80
C SER A 147 10.04 8.41 -22.96
N ASN A 148 10.07 9.14 -21.85
CA ASN A 148 10.15 10.60 -21.85
C ASN A 148 11.47 11.06 -21.21
N ASP A 149 12.43 11.42 -22.07
CA ASP A 149 13.70 12.05 -21.69
C ASP A 149 13.64 13.58 -21.83
N GLY A 150 12.62 14.12 -22.50
CA GLY A 150 12.39 15.55 -22.77
C GLY A 150 11.22 16.13 -21.96
N THR A 151 10.44 17.00 -22.61
CA THR A 151 9.20 17.57 -22.03
C THR A 151 7.97 17.00 -22.72
N LEU A 152 7.01 16.49 -21.96
CA LEU A 152 5.73 16.06 -22.49
C LEU A 152 4.58 16.71 -21.73
N THR A 153 3.71 17.41 -22.45
CA THR A 153 2.53 18.08 -21.89
C THR A 153 1.26 17.44 -22.44
N ASN A 154 0.51 16.74 -21.58
CA ASN A 154 -0.78 16.16 -21.91
C ASN A 154 -1.93 17.06 -21.47
N ASN A 155 -2.64 17.68 -22.42
CA ASN A 155 -3.94 18.33 -22.17
C ASN A 155 -5.12 17.44 -22.59
N GLY A 156 -4.87 16.37 -23.32
CA GLY A 156 -5.88 15.49 -23.91
C GLY A 156 -5.89 14.11 -23.24
N THR A 157 -5.97 13.04 -24.02
CA THR A 157 -5.93 11.67 -23.50
C THR A 157 -4.70 10.91 -23.97
N ILE A 158 -4.04 10.21 -23.05
CA ILE A 158 -3.03 9.17 -23.34
C ILE A 158 -3.56 7.86 -22.77
N THR A 159 -3.69 6.84 -23.62
CA THR A 159 -4.11 5.48 -23.21
C THR A 159 -3.03 4.47 -23.58
N ILE A 160 -2.45 3.84 -22.56
CA ILE A 160 -1.40 2.83 -22.69
C ILE A 160 -1.97 1.47 -22.26
N SER A 161 -1.92 0.47 -23.14
CA SER A 161 -2.34 -0.91 -22.88
C SER A 161 -1.21 -1.90 -23.18
N THR A 162 -0.03 -1.61 -22.63
CA THR A 162 1.26 -2.13 -23.10
C THR A 162 1.61 -3.53 -22.59
N THR A 163 2.43 -4.27 -23.34
CA THR A 163 3.17 -5.45 -22.86
C THR A 163 4.66 -5.19 -22.63
N SER A 164 5.12 -3.93 -22.74
CA SER A 164 6.44 -3.49 -22.31
C SER A 164 6.60 -3.52 -20.78
N GLN A 165 7.84 -3.35 -20.33
CA GLN A 165 8.17 -3.30 -18.91
C GLN A 165 7.36 -2.22 -18.20
N ASP A 166 7.48 -0.96 -18.61
CA ASP A 166 6.75 0.15 -17.99
C ASP A 166 5.76 0.78 -18.95
N GLY A 167 4.69 1.37 -18.40
CA GLY A 167 3.76 2.20 -19.16
C GLY A 167 4.40 3.53 -19.54
N VAL A 168 4.86 4.27 -18.54
CA VAL A 168 5.65 5.51 -18.69
C VAL A 168 7.00 5.34 -18.01
N TYR A 169 8.08 5.38 -18.79
CA TYR A 169 9.44 5.50 -18.30
C TYR A 169 9.86 6.97 -18.41
N ASN A 170 9.99 7.67 -17.28
CA ASN A 170 10.24 9.11 -17.25
C ASN A 170 11.63 9.42 -16.68
N THR A 171 12.45 10.12 -17.47
CA THR A 171 13.72 10.71 -17.05
C THR A 171 13.71 12.25 -17.14
N GLY A 172 12.80 12.83 -17.94
CA GLY A 172 12.58 14.26 -18.10
C GLY A 172 11.36 14.80 -17.35
N LEU A 173 10.65 15.74 -17.98
CA LEU A 173 9.47 16.42 -17.43
C LEU A 173 8.18 15.90 -18.08
N PHE A 174 7.30 15.29 -17.30
CA PHE A 174 5.95 14.90 -17.72
C PHE A 174 4.91 15.75 -16.98
N GLN A 175 4.02 16.41 -17.74
CA GLN A 175 2.95 17.25 -17.22
C GLN A 175 1.59 16.77 -17.71
N ASN A 176 0.74 16.25 -16.82
CA ASN A 176 -0.65 15.96 -17.12
C ASN A 176 -1.51 17.15 -16.65
N LYS A 177 -1.97 17.98 -17.58
CA LYS A 177 -2.68 19.25 -17.32
C LYS A 177 -4.13 19.02 -16.83
N PRO A 178 -4.87 20.04 -16.36
CA PRO A 178 -6.19 19.83 -15.73
C PRO A 178 -7.22 19.06 -16.56
N THR A 179 -7.19 19.19 -17.89
CA THR A 179 -8.03 18.40 -18.82
C THR A 179 -7.42 17.06 -19.21
N GLY A 180 -6.12 16.88 -18.93
CA GLY A 180 -5.32 15.72 -19.26
C GLY A 180 -5.78 14.46 -18.54
N THR A 181 -5.97 13.38 -19.29
CA THR A 181 -6.18 12.03 -18.78
C THR A 181 -5.06 11.10 -19.24
N LEU A 182 -4.44 10.39 -18.31
CA LEU A 182 -3.51 9.30 -18.56
C LEU A 182 -4.15 8.00 -18.05
N ARG A 183 -4.26 6.97 -18.90
CA ARG A 183 -4.68 5.62 -18.51
C ARG A 183 -3.59 4.62 -18.83
N ILE A 184 -3.25 3.73 -17.89
CA ILE A 184 -2.18 2.73 -18.04
C ILE A 184 -2.67 1.37 -17.56
N ASN A 185 -2.65 0.37 -18.44
CA ASN A 185 -3.01 -1.02 -18.15
C ASN A 185 -1.99 -1.97 -18.79
N LYS A 186 -1.84 -3.16 -18.20
CA LYS A 186 -0.99 -4.28 -18.64
C LYS A 186 0.56 -4.22 -18.55
N PRO A 187 1.27 -3.15 -18.13
CA PRO A 187 2.73 -3.22 -18.03
C PRO A 187 3.14 -4.31 -17.02
N TRP A 188 4.18 -5.10 -17.33
CA TRP A 188 4.63 -6.19 -16.44
C TRP A 188 5.65 -5.74 -15.38
N GLY A 189 6.28 -4.59 -15.59
CA GLY A 189 6.96 -3.73 -14.62
C GLY A 189 5.98 -2.70 -14.05
N ASN A 190 6.24 -1.40 -14.21
CA ASN A 190 5.48 -0.36 -13.50
C ASN A 190 4.47 0.38 -14.39
N GLY A 191 3.43 0.97 -13.78
CA GLY A 191 2.57 1.94 -14.47
C GLY A 191 3.39 3.17 -14.90
N ILE A 192 3.96 3.86 -13.92
CA ILE A 192 4.92 4.96 -14.12
C ILE A 192 6.20 4.63 -13.37
N TRP A 193 7.35 4.68 -14.04
CA TRP A 193 8.67 4.71 -13.41
C TRP A 193 9.30 6.08 -13.63
N ASN A 194 9.36 6.89 -12.57
CA ASN A 194 10.04 8.18 -12.54
C ASN A 194 11.47 7.95 -12.03
N LEU A 195 12.47 7.94 -12.93
CA LEU A 195 13.71 7.17 -12.76
C LEU A 195 14.76 7.77 -11.81
N ASN A 196 14.87 9.09 -11.73
CA ASN A 196 16.05 9.75 -11.13
C ASN A 196 15.72 11.13 -10.54
N SER A 197 16.66 11.72 -9.80
CA SER A 197 16.44 13.01 -9.09
C SER A 197 16.09 14.19 -10.00
N SER A 198 16.47 14.18 -11.28
CA SER A 198 16.07 15.18 -12.28
C SER A 198 14.68 14.93 -12.88
N SER A 199 14.20 13.68 -12.86
CA SER A 199 12.92 13.29 -13.45
C SER A 199 11.75 13.85 -12.65
N THR A 200 10.82 14.49 -13.36
CA THR A 200 9.71 15.24 -12.75
C THR A 200 8.38 14.84 -13.38
N VAL A 201 7.42 14.45 -12.55
CA VAL A 201 6.02 14.22 -12.92
C VAL A 201 5.13 15.20 -12.20
N ILE A 202 4.34 15.98 -12.95
CA ILE A 202 3.33 16.89 -12.42
C ILE A 202 1.95 16.45 -12.92
N ASN A 203 1.05 16.13 -11.99
CA ASN A 203 -0.35 15.84 -12.30
C ASN A 203 -1.26 16.96 -11.81
N GLU A 204 -1.96 17.59 -12.74
CA GLU A 204 -3.05 18.55 -12.51
C GLU A 204 -4.39 17.98 -12.99
N GLY A 205 -4.38 16.94 -13.84
CA GLY A 205 -5.55 16.22 -14.36
C GLY A 205 -5.71 14.82 -13.75
N LYS A 206 -6.11 13.83 -14.55
CA LYS A 206 -6.42 12.47 -14.09
C LYS A 206 -5.40 11.43 -14.53
N ILE A 207 -4.94 10.61 -13.59
CA ILE A 207 -4.12 9.42 -13.84
C ILE A 207 -4.90 8.19 -13.36
N PHE A 208 -5.07 7.20 -14.23
CA PHE A 208 -5.64 5.90 -13.93
C PHE A 208 -4.61 4.81 -14.24
N ILE A 209 -4.35 3.93 -13.28
CA ILE A 209 -3.38 2.84 -13.42
C ILE A 209 -4.03 1.54 -12.95
N GLY A 210 -4.17 0.57 -13.86
CA GLY A 210 -4.77 -0.73 -13.57
C GLY A 210 -6.29 -0.72 -13.36
N ASP A 211 -6.97 0.28 -13.93
CA ASP A 211 -8.43 0.49 -13.80
C ASP A 211 -9.26 -0.63 -14.48
N THR A 212 -8.71 -1.24 -15.53
CA THR A 212 -9.37 -2.29 -16.33
C THR A 212 -8.61 -3.62 -16.33
N ASP A 213 -7.28 -3.59 -16.23
CA ASP A 213 -6.42 -4.77 -16.29
C ASP A 213 -5.24 -4.67 -15.31
N ASN A 214 -4.60 -5.79 -14.95
CA ASN A 214 -3.54 -5.76 -13.94
C ASN A 214 -2.33 -4.91 -14.37
N THR A 215 -1.72 -4.22 -13.39
CA THR A 215 -0.37 -3.68 -13.52
C THR A 215 0.63 -4.58 -12.82
N GLY A 216 1.87 -4.58 -13.29
CA GLY A 216 2.91 -5.55 -12.94
C GLY A 216 3.42 -5.42 -11.52
N VAL A 217 4.61 -4.85 -11.35
CA VAL A 217 5.24 -4.63 -10.05
C VAL A 217 4.52 -3.49 -9.32
N SER A 218 4.71 -2.24 -9.74
CA SER A 218 4.16 -1.07 -9.04
C SER A 218 3.21 -0.25 -9.90
N GLY A 219 2.26 0.44 -9.28
CA GLY A 219 1.48 1.47 -9.98
C GLY A 219 2.37 2.66 -10.37
N ILE A 220 3.02 3.25 -9.36
CA ILE A 220 4.03 4.29 -9.48
C ILE A 220 5.28 3.86 -8.72
N LEU A 221 6.44 3.89 -9.39
CA LEU A 221 7.77 3.72 -8.81
C LEU A 221 8.52 5.06 -8.95
N ASN A 222 8.73 5.76 -7.84
CA ASN A 222 9.24 7.14 -7.85
C ASN A 222 10.64 7.28 -7.22
N TYR A 223 11.64 7.55 -8.07
CA TYR A 223 13.00 7.95 -7.71
C TYR A 223 13.27 9.45 -7.97
N GLY A 224 12.30 10.18 -8.54
CA GLY A 224 12.39 11.61 -8.84
C GLY A 224 11.41 12.47 -8.05
N THR A 225 11.05 13.61 -8.61
CA THR A 225 10.00 14.48 -8.05
C THR A 225 8.64 14.09 -8.64
N PHE A 226 7.68 13.71 -7.79
CA PHE A 226 6.30 13.49 -8.18
C PHE A 226 5.40 14.49 -7.46
N THR A 227 4.54 15.20 -8.18
CA THR A 227 3.60 16.16 -7.59
C THR A 227 2.19 15.98 -8.15
N ASN A 228 1.25 15.62 -7.28
CA ASN A 228 -0.18 15.70 -7.57
C ASN A 228 -0.73 17.04 -7.05
N LYS A 229 -1.13 17.95 -7.95
CA LYS A 229 -1.66 19.28 -7.61
C LYS A 229 -3.12 19.20 -7.16
N ALA A 230 -3.69 20.32 -6.69
CA ALA A 230 -5.01 20.36 -6.06
C ALA A 230 -6.18 19.83 -6.93
N THR A 231 -6.12 20.04 -8.25
CA THR A 231 -7.08 19.49 -9.21
C THR A 231 -6.77 18.07 -9.65
N GLY A 232 -5.60 17.55 -9.28
CA GLY A 232 -5.07 16.27 -9.72
C GLY A 232 -5.74 15.09 -9.04
N GLU A 233 -6.19 14.12 -9.84
CA GLU A 233 -6.71 12.83 -9.41
C GLU A 233 -5.76 11.71 -9.81
N ILE A 234 -5.44 10.81 -8.88
CA ILE A 234 -4.69 9.58 -9.14
C ILE A 234 -5.53 8.40 -8.65
N HIS A 235 -5.76 7.43 -9.52
CA HIS A 235 -6.49 6.19 -9.25
C HIS A 235 -5.60 5.00 -9.59
N ILE A 236 -5.30 4.14 -8.62
CA ILE A 236 -4.44 2.95 -8.82
C ILE A 236 -5.12 1.69 -8.29
N ASP A 237 -5.30 0.71 -9.15
CA ASP A 237 -5.85 -0.61 -8.81
C ASP A 237 -4.96 -1.72 -9.39
N ARG A 238 -5.13 -2.96 -8.90
CA ARG A 238 -4.58 -4.19 -9.50
C ARG A 238 -3.05 -4.25 -9.71
N SER A 239 -2.23 -3.49 -8.98
CA SER A 239 -0.76 -3.69 -8.94
C SER A 239 -0.41 -4.96 -8.15
N ARG A 240 0.54 -5.78 -8.60
CA ARG A 240 0.89 -7.04 -7.88
C ARG A 240 1.72 -6.78 -6.63
N SER A 241 2.53 -5.72 -6.61
CA SER A 241 3.25 -5.22 -5.44
C SER A 241 2.62 -3.91 -4.97
N ASN A 242 3.41 -2.88 -4.65
CA ASN A 242 2.92 -1.61 -4.11
C ASN A 242 2.24 -0.75 -5.18
N ALA A 243 1.13 -0.08 -4.83
CA ALA A 243 0.53 0.90 -5.74
C ALA A 243 1.40 2.15 -5.89
N ILE A 244 1.94 2.70 -4.80
CA ILE A 244 2.99 3.74 -4.82
C ILE A 244 4.20 3.24 -4.03
N ALA A 245 5.32 3.04 -4.72
CA ALA A 245 6.64 2.77 -4.16
C ALA A 245 7.50 4.04 -4.32
N ASN A 246 7.78 4.72 -3.23
CA ASN A 246 8.48 6.01 -3.24
C ASN A 246 9.89 5.90 -2.63
N THR A 247 10.90 6.40 -3.33
CA THR A 247 12.30 6.46 -2.87
C THR A 247 12.87 7.88 -2.92
N SER A 248 12.03 8.88 -3.18
CA SER A 248 12.40 10.28 -3.39
C SER A 248 11.24 11.21 -2.98
N SER A 249 11.07 12.36 -3.62
CA SER A 249 10.01 13.33 -3.24
C SER A 249 8.67 13.02 -3.90
N PHE A 250 7.63 12.83 -3.08
CA PHE A 250 6.23 12.72 -3.51
C PHE A 250 5.36 13.72 -2.73
N THR A 251 4.70 14.64 -3.43
CA THR A 251 3.78 15.62 -2.83
C THR A 251 2.37 15.44 -3.38
N ASN A 252 1.38 15.27 -2.49
CA ASN A 252 -0.03 15.27 -2.83
C ASN A 252 -0.73 16.50 -2.27
N SER A 253 -1.28 17.34 -3.14
CA SER A 253 -2.23 18.41 -2.82
C SER A 253 -3.66 18.11 -3.31
N GLY A 254 -3.83 17.03 -4.10
CA GLY A 254 -5.09 16.64 -4.73
C GLY A 254 -5.69 15.35 -4.14
N THR A 255 -6.31 14.54 -4.99
CA THR A 255 -6.93 13.26 -4.59
C THR A 255 -6.13 12.06 -5.08
N ILE A 256 -5.88 11.11 -4.19
CA ILE A 256 -5.32 9.78 -4.48
C ILE A 256 -6.30 8.71 -3.98
N THR A 257 -6.72 7.81 -4.85
CA THR A 257 -7.54 6.64 -4.52
C THR A 257 -6.83 5.37 -4.96
N ILE A 258 -6.66 4.42 -4.05
CA ILE A 258 -5.87 3.20 -4.30
C ILE A 258 -6.63 1.97 -3.84
N GLY A 259 -6.89 1.05 -4.76
CA GLY A 259 -7.51 -0.24 -4.48
C GLY A 259 -9.04 -0.22 -4.31
N ALA A 260 -9.70 0.84 -4.79
CA ALA A 260 -11.15 1.00 -4.65
C ALA A 260 -11.95 0.01 -5.52
N LEU A 261 -11.37 -0.49 -6.61
CA LEU A 261 -11.91 -1.59 -7.40
C LEU A 261 -11.28 -2.92 -6.97
N VAL A 262 -9.94 -2.96 -6.90
CA VAL A 262 -9.17 -4.15 -6.47
C VAL A 262 -7.89 -3.69 -5.79
N PRO A 263 -7.71 -3.98 -4.48
CA PRO A 263 -6.50 -3.64 -3.74
C PRO A 263 -5.20 -4.15 -4.40
N PRO A 264 -4.09 -3.40 -4.27
CA PRO A 264 -2.77 -3.90 -4.67
C PRO A 264 -2.35 -5.10 -3.80
N GLY A 265 -1.55 -6.02 -4.35
CA GLY A 265 -1.04 -7.18 -3.61
C GLY A 265 -0.01 -6.83 -2.53
N GLY A 266 0.70 -5.72 -2.74
CA GLY A 266 1.55 -5.07 -1.74
C GLY A 266 0.81 -3.99 -0.95
N ASN A 267 1.51 -2.90 -0.66
CA ASN A 267 1.00 -1.76 0.08
C ASN A 267 0.33 -0.74 -0.86
N ALA A 268 -0.59 0.07 -0.36
CA ALA A 268 -1.10 1.21 -1.12
C ALA A 268 0.00 2.27 -1.32
N ILE A 269 0.70 2.62 -0.26
CA ILE A 269 1.81 3.59 -0.31
C ILE A 269 2.93 3.08 0.60
N GLU A 270 4.17 3.12 0.12
CA GLU A 270 5.35 2.81 0.91
C GLU A 270 6.56 3.67 0.53
N ASN A 271 7.15 4.34 1.52
CA ASN A 271 8.49 4.94 1.37
C ASN A 271 9.58 3.89 1.63
N LEU A 272 10.56 3.81 0.71
CA LEU A 272 11.54 2.72 0.61
C LEU A 272 13.01 3.18 0.61
N ALA A 273 13.29 4.48 0.76
CA ALA A 273 14.66 5.01 0.86
C ALA A 273 14.78 6.09 1.95
N ASP A 274 15.98 6.26 2.50
CA ASP A 274 16.22 7.15 3.65
C ASP A 274 16.06 8.64 3.30
N VAL A 275 16.13 8.98 2.02
CA VAL A 275 15.87 10.31 1.45
C VAL A 275 14.43 10.48 0.93
N ALA A 276 13.60 9.45 1.01
CA ALA A 276 12.22 9.51 0.52
C ALA A 276 11.39 10.46 1.40
N THR A 277 10.63 11.35 0.77
CA THR A 277 9.64 12.19 1.44
C THR A 277 8.28 11.97 0.80
N PHE A 278 7.26 11.75 1.63
CA PHE A 278 5.87 11.71 1.18
C PHE A 278 5.07 12.73 1.98
N THR A 279 4.57 13.77 1.31
CA THR A 279 3.74 14.79 1.95
C THR A 279 2.33 14.75 1.38
N ASN A 280 1.35 14.45 2.23
CA ASN A 280 -0.05 14.71 1.94
C ASN A 280 -0.40 16.09 2.53
N GLU A 281 -0.52 17.10 1.67
CA GLU A 281 -0.71 18.50 2.06
C GLU A 281 -2.08 18.77 2.68
N ALA A 282 -2.24 19.95 3.28
CA ALA A 282 -3.55 20.43 3.73
C ALA A 282 -4.58 20.35 2.59
N CYS A 283 -5.82 19.99 2.93
CA CYS A 283 -6.94 19.74 2.00
C CYS A 283 -6.77 18.52 1.06
N ALA A 284 -5.60 17.87 1.02
CA ALA A 284 -5.35 16.72 0.14
C ALA A 284 -6.00 15.43 0.68
N LEU A 285 -6.46 14.57 -0.23
CA LEU A 285 -7.24 13.37 0.08
C LEU A 285 -6.51 12.11 -0.37
N ILE A 286 -6.33 11.15 0.54
CA ILE A 286 -5.90 9.77 0.24
C ILE A 286 -6.99 8.80 0.69
N ARG A 287 -7.39 7.88 -0.19
CA ARG A 287 -8.28 6.76 0.10
C ARG A 287 -7.57 5.45 -0.28
N ALA A 288 -7.03 4.76 0.71
CA ALA A 288 -6.25 3.54 0.52
C ALA A 288 -7.02 2.31 1.02
N PHE A 289 -7.24 1.33 0.14
CA PHE A 289 -7.83 0.03 0.46
C PHE A 289 -6.75 -1.06 0.66
N SER A 290 -5.53 -0.63 0.97
CA SER A 290 -4.38 -1.42 1.43
C SER A 290 -3.49 -0.51 2.30
N ASN A 291 -2.36 -1.01 2.77
CA ASN A 291 -1.51 -0.35 3.76
C ASN A 291 -0.87 0.96 3.28
N VAL A 292 -0.78 1.94 4.17
CA VAL A 292 0.05 3.13 4.03
C VAL A 292 1.21 2.99 5.03
N LEU A 293 2.44 2.85 4.54
CA LEU A 293 3.64 2.58 5.32
C LEU A 293 4.74 3.62 5.08
N ASN A 294 5.60 3.79 6.07
CA ASN A 294 6.82 4.58 5.99
C ASN A 294 8.00 3.71 6.45
N THR A 295 8.54 2.89 5.54
CA THR A 295 9.60 1.92 5.85
C THR A 295 10.99 2.57 5.91
N LYS A 296 11.15 3.76 5.31
CA LYS A 296 12.32 4.65 5.39
C LYS A 296 11.91 6.09 5.09
N GLY A 297 12.77 7.07 5.42
CA GLY A 297 12.57 8.48 5.04
C GLY A 297 11.53 9.19 5.91
N SER A 298 10.67 10.03 5.34
CA SER A 298 9.61 10.72 6.08
C SER A 298 8.26 10.67 5.39
N PHE A 299 7.20 10.50 6.18
CA PHE A 299 5.82 10.65 5.74
C PHE A 299 5.14 11.69 6.62
N THR A 300 4.63 12.75 6.01
CA THR A 300 3.88 13.81 6.67
C THR A 300 2.46 13.85 6.13
N ASN A 301 1.46 13.76 7.02
CA ASN A 301 0.06 14.01 6.69
C ASN A 301 -0.44 15.31 7.33
N ASN A 302 -0.72 16.30 6.49
CA ASN A 302 -1.43 17.54 6.81
C ASN A 302 -2.89 17.51 6.30
N GLY A 303 -3.24 16.54 5.46
CA GLY A 303 -4.56 16.37 4.85
C GLY A 303 -5.38 15.25 5.49
N TYR A 304 -6.26 14.62 4.69
CA TYR A 304 -7.08 13.49 5.10
C TYR A 304 -6.61 12.18 4.46
N ILE A 305 -6.41 11.15 5.27
CA ILE A 305 -6.15 9.77 4.83
C ILE A 305 -7.25 8.86 5.40
N SER A 306 -7.93 8.12 4.53
CA SER A 306 -8.69 6.93 4.98
C SER A 306 -7.96 5.67 4.56
N VAL A 307 -7.75 4.77 5.53
CA VAL A 307 -7.19 3.44 5.31
C VAL A 307 -8.27 2.41 5.64
N ASN A 308 -8.54 1.54 4.66
CA ASN A 308 -9.41 0.38 4.77
C ASN A 308 -8.60 -0.85 4.35
N SER A 309 -7.63 -1.23 5.19
CA SER A 309 -6.73 -2.35 4.93
C SER A 309 -7.13 -3.58 5.75
N VAL A 310 -7.10 -4.74 5.10
CA VAL A 310 -7.30 -6.05 5.74
C VAL A 310 -5.96 -6.63 6.24
N LYS A 311 -4.82 -6.03 5.88
CA LYS A 311 -3.48 -6.59 6.04
C LYS A 311 -2.69 -5.85 7.12
N VAL A 312 -2.96 -6.16 8.39
CA VAL A 312 -2.44 -5.40 9.54
C VAL A 312 -0.94 -5.11 9.45
N PRO A 313 -0.53 -3.83 9.32
CA PRO A 313 0.82 -3.44 9.57
C PRO A 313 0.97 -3.28 11.09
N SER A 314 1.18 -4.40 11.73
CA SER A 314 2.51 -4.58 12.29
C SER A 314 2.92 -3.86 13.63
N VAL A 315 2.19 -3.86 14.76
CA VAL A 315 2.75 -3.76 16.17
C VAL A 315 2.60 -5.09 16.95
N PRO A 316 3.51 -5.55 17.87
CA PRO A 316 3.13 -6.61 18.80
C PRO A 316 1.92 -6.11 19.58
N ASP A 317 0.79 -6.80 19.49
CA ASP A 317 -0.52 -6.28 19.92
C ASP A 317 -1.30 -7.31 20.74
N VAL A 318 -2.12 -6.81 21.65
CA VAL A 318 -3.16 -7.57 22.36
C VAL A 318 -4.50 -7.12 21.79
N LEU A 319 -4.97 -7.83 20.77
CA LEU A 319 -6.19 -7.52 20.05
C LEU A 319 -7.34 -8.36 20.60
N VAL A 320 -8.37 -7.72 21.16
CA VAL A 320 -9.64 -8.40 21.44
C VAL A 320 -10.47 -8.41 20.15
N ASN A 321 -10.76 -9.62 19.65
CA ASN A 321 -11.48 -9.83 18.39
C ASN A 321 -13.01 -9.79 18.57
N SER A 322 -13.50 -10.21 19.74
CA SER A 322 -14.93 -10.27 20.06
C SER A 322 -15.15 -10.40 21.58
N PRO A 323 -16.33 -10.00 22.12
CA PRO A 323 -17.47 -9.38 21.44
C PRO A 323 -17.24 -7.90 21.11
N ALA A 324 -18.03 -7.35 20.19
CA ALA A 324 -17.82 -6.01 19.62
C ALA A 324 -17.77 -4.87 20.65
N GLY A 325 -18.44 -5.00 21.80
CA GLY A 325 -18.42 -3.99 22.88
C GLY A 325 -17.07 -3.84 23.60
N VAL A 326 -16.13 -4.76 23.41
CA VAL A 326 -14.74 -4.69 23.93
C VAL A 326 -13.70 -5.03 22.86
N ALA A 327 -14.09 -5.04 21.58
CA ALA A 327 -13.16 -5.35 20.49
C ALA A 327 -12.24 -4.15 20.20
N GLY A 328 -10.93 -4.40 20.10
CA GLY A 328 -9.92 -3.36 19.94
C GLY A 328 -8.51 -3.80 20.33
N SER A 329 -7.52 -2.99 19.96
CA SER A 329 -6.13 -3.09 20.44
C SER A 329 -6.03 -2.58 21.87
N TYR A 330 -5.18 -3.21 22.69
CA TYR A 330 -4.96 -2.86 24.08
C TYR A 330 -3.46 -2.68 24.37
N THR A 331 -3.09 -1.49 24.87
CA THR A 331 -1.73 -1.20 25.35
C THR A 331 -1.34 -2.13 26.50
N PHE A 332 -0.16 -2.74 26.39
CA PHE A 332 0.34 -3.72 27.34
C PHE A 332 1.81 -3.50 27.70
N SER A 333 2.24 -4.12 28.82
CA SER A 333 3.65 -4.31 29.16
C SER A 333 4.01 -5.80 29.12
N GLN A 334 5.11 -6.16 28.46
CA GLN A 334 5.57 -7.55 28.40
C GLN A 334 6.22 -7.99 29.73
N ALA A 335 6.13 -9.28 30.06
CA ALA A 335 6.96 -9.85 31.12
C ALA A 335 8.44 -9.91 30.74
N ASN A 336 9.33 -9.76 31.71
CA ASN A 336 10.77 -10.01 31.55
C ASN A 336 11.11 -11.51 31.67
N PHE A 337 10.17 -12.39 31.33
CA PHE A 337 10.26 -13.85 31.37
C PHE A 337 9.20 -14.47 30.45
N GLY A 338 9.31 -15.77 30.16
CA GLY A 338 8.41 -16.46 29.23
C GLY A 338 8.78 -16.25 27.76
N ALA A 339 7.91 -16.70 26.85
CA ALA A 339 8.15 -16.51 25.43
C ALA A 339 8.09 -15.03 25.04
N ASN A 340 8.98 -14.63 24.14
CA ASN A 340 8.98 -13.29 23.60
C ASN A 340 7.73 -13.08 22.73
N VAL A 341 6.86 -12.13 23.08
CA VAL A 341 5.67 -11.78 22.27
C VAL A 341 6.07 -11.35 20.85
N ASN A 342 7.31 -10.88 20.68
CA ASN A 342 7.94 -10.60 19.39
C ASN A 342 8.29 -11.84 18.55
N SER A 343 7.75 -13.01 18.90
CA SER A 343 7.89 -14.26 18.12
C SER A 343 6.63 -15.15 18.11
N VAL A 344 5.48 -14.64 18.57
CA VAL A 344 4.26 -15.44 18.78
C VAL A 344 3.10 -14.92 17.94
N ASN A 345 2.33 -15.83 17.36
CA ASN A 345 1.00 -15.56 16.82
C ASN A 345 0.02 -16.51 17.51
N LEU A 346 -0.71 -15.99 18.49
CA LEU A 346 -1.60 -16.74 19.36
C LEU A 346 -2.99 -16.13 19.28
N THR A 347 -4.03 -16.94 19.03
CA THR A 347 -5.43 -16.52 19.12
C THR A 347 -6.25 -17.58 19.85
N ALA A 348 -6.88 -17.21 20.95
CA ALA A 348 -7.74 -18.10 21.74
C ALA A 348 -8.76 -17.30 22.56
N ASN A 349 -9.71 -17.99 23.19
CA ASN A 349 -10.60 -17.32 24.14
C ASN A 349 -9.87 -17.06 25.45
N GLY A 350 -10.15 -15.91 26.07
CA GLY A 350 -9.71 -15.59 27.43
C GLY A 350 -10.55 -16.33 28.47
N VAL A 351 -9.91 -16.92 29.48
CA VAL A 351 -10.55 -17.59 30.62
C VAL A 351 -9.86 -17.16 31.90
N PHE A 352 -10.61 -16.69 32.89
CA PHE A 352 -10.04 -16.36 34.21
C PHE A 352 -9.55 -17.63 34.91
N VAL A 353 -8.38 -17.54 35.53
CA VAL A 353 -7.93 -18.54 36.52
C VAL A 353 -8.91 -18.56 37.69
N ASP A 354 -9.20 -19.75 38.20
CA ASP A 354 -9.81 -19.95 39.52
C ASP A 354 -8.90 -20.88 40.32
N ASP A 355 -8.26 -20.36 41.37
CA ASP A 355 -7.41 -21.11 42.29
C ASP A 355 -8.09 -21.43 43.63
N ALA A 356 -9.41 -21.18 43.73
CA ALA A 356 -10.25 -21.32 44.91
C ALA A 356 -9.82 -20.50 46.16
N THR A 357 -8.87 -19.57 46.05
CA THR A 357 -8.41 -18.75 47.18
C THR A 357 -9.42 -17.66 47.52
N VAL A 358 -10.06 -17.75 48.69
CA VAL A 358 -10.99 -16.71 49.17
C VAL A 358 -10.21 -15.51 49.73
N PRO A 359 -10.57 -14.24 49.42
CA PRO A 359 -11.69 -13.81 48.57
C PRO A 359 -11.32 -13.55 47.09
N ASN A 360 -10.10 -13.87 46.66
CA ASN A 360 -9.55 -13.47 45.35
C ASN A 360 -9.10 -14.66 44.49
N PRO A 361 -10.01 -15.54 44.02
CA PRO A 361 -9.66 -16.79 43.32
C PRO A 361 -8.96 -16.57 41.96
N THR A 362 -9.12 -15.37 41.39
CA THR A 362 -8.53 -14.96 40.10
C THR A 362 -7.07 -14.52 40.19
N GLN A 363 -6.44 -14.60 41.37
CA GLN A 363 -5.03 -14.23 41.53
C GLN A 363 -4.06 -15.34 41.13
N GLY A 364 -4.45 -16.61 41.06
CA GLY A 364 -3.54 -17.70 40.62
C GLY A 364 -2.32 -17.89 41.52
N CYS A 365 -2.47 -17.68 42.83
CA CYS A 365 -1.45 -17.93 43.83
C CYS A 365 -1.30 -19.41 44.19
N SER A 366 -2.33 -20.22 43.89
CA SER A 366 -2.33 -21.69 44.00
C SER A 366 -2.57 -22.34 42.62
N PRO A 367 -2.37 -23.67 42.47
CA PRO A 367 -2.76 -24.40 41.26
C PRO A 367 -4.27 -24.23 40.93
N PRO A 368 -4.64 -23.85 39.69
CA PRO A 368 -6.04 -23.64 39.31
C PRO A 368 -6.91 -24.89 39.45
N VAL A 369 -8.07 -24.74 40.09
CA VAL A 369 -9.09 -25.80 40.15
C VAL A 369 -9.83 -25.93 38.81
N ASN A 370 -9.81 -24.88 37.97
CA ASN A 370 -10.48 -24.85 36.67
C ASN A 370 -9.56 -25.21 35.48
N ALA A 371 -8.50 -26.01 35.70
CA ALA A 371 -7.52 -26.35 34.66
C ALA A 371 -8.10 -26.87 33.33
N ALA A 372 -9.20 -27.66 33.39
CA ALA A 372 -9.90 -28.14 32.19
C ALA A 372 -10.47 -27.01 31.30
N GLN A 373 -10.74 -25.82 31.87
CA GLN A 373 -11.19 -24.63 31.14
C GLN A 373 -10.02 -23.81 30.58
N LEU A 374 -8.84 -23.87 31.23
CA LEU A 374 -7.64 -23.13 30.84
C LEU A 374 -6.84 -23.81 29.71
N SER A 375 -6.97 -25.13 29.57
CA SER A 375 -6.26 -25.91 28.56
C SER A 375 -6.52 -25.40 27.13
N GLY A 376 -5.46 -24.94 26.45
CA GLY A 376 -5.53 -24.37 25.10
C GLY A 376 -6.18 -22.98 25.04
N LYS A 377 -6.25 -22.26 26.16
CA LYS A 377 -6.81 -20.89 26.26
C LYS A 377 -5.75 -19.87 26.70
N ILE A 378 -6.10 -18.59 26.59
CA ILE A 378 -5.34 -17.51 27.22
C ILE A 378 -5.85 -17.37 28.66
N ALA A 379 -4.97 -17.57 29.63
CA ALA A 379 -5.32 -17.39 31.03
C ALA A 379 -5.37 -15.90 31.38
N LEU A 380 -6.46 -15.48 32.03
CA LEU A 380 -6.64 -14.14 32.56
C LEU A 380 -6.41 -14.17 34.08
N ILE A 381 -5.55 -13.29 34.58
CA ILE A 381 -5.10 -13.32 35.99
C ILE A 381 -5.09 -11.91 36.56
N ASP A 382 -5.57 -11.72 37.79
CA ASP A 382 -5.42 -10.46 38.49
C ASP A 382 -4.05 -10.34 39.17
N ARG A 383 -3.43 -9.17 39.06
CA ARG A 383 -2.31 -8.78 39.91
C ARG A 383 -2.77 -8.78 41.38
N GLY A 384 -1.90 -9.29 42.25
CA GLY A 384 -2.26 -9.54 43.65
C GLY A 384 -1.03 -9.83 44.50
N VAL A 385 -1.20 -10.60 45.56
CA VAL A 385 -0.19 -10.75 46.64
C VAL A 385 0.99 -11.68 46.28
N CYS A 386 0.79 -12.64 45.38
CA CYS A 386 1.81 -13.60 44.96
C CYS A 386 2.64 -13.15 43.74
N ASN A 387 3.82 -13.76 43.57
CA ASN A 387 4.79 -13.39 42.53
C ASN A 387 4.27 -13.63 41.10
N PHE A 388 4.60 -12.74 40.17
CA PHE A 388 4.19 -12.81 38.76
C PHE A 388 4.52 -14.15 38.08
N SER A 389 5.75 -14.65 38.26
CA SER A 389 6.19 -15.90 37.63
C SER A 389 5.44 -17.12 38.18
N GLN A 390 5.12 -17.14 39.47
CA GLN A 390 4.34 -18.23 40.09
C GLN A 390 2.94 -18.34 39.50
N LYS A 391 2.26 -17.21 39.32
CA LYS A 391 0.92 -17.13 38.69
C LYS A 391 0.91 -17.76 37.29
N VAL A 392 1.87 -17.32 36.48
CA VAL A 392 2.01 -17.74 35.08
C VAL A 392 2.42 -19.20 34.99
N TYR A 393 3.32 -19.66 35.87
CA TYR A 393 3.71 -21.06 35.96
C TYR A 393 2.51 -21.97 36.22
N TYR A 394 1.65 -21.66 37.19
CA TYR A 394 0.47 -22.50 37.44
C TYR A 394 -0.56 -22.47 36.30
N ALA A 395 -0.76 -21.31 35.64
CA ALA A 395 -1.57 -21.24 34.43
C ALA A 395 -1.00 -22.11 33.30
N GLN A 396 0.32 -22.13 33.12
CA GLN A 396 1.00 -22.99 32.17
C GLN A 396 0.86 -24.48 32.51
N GLN A 397 0.99 -24.87 33.80
CA GLN A 397 0.74 -26.25 34.23
C GLN A 397 -0.71 -26.69 34.03
N ALA A 398 -1.66 -25.74 34.08
CA ALA A 398 -3.06 -25.94 33.71
C ALA A 398 -3.32 -25.99 32.19
N GLY A 399 -2.28 -25.92 31.36
CA GLY A 399 -2.38 -26.02 29.89
C GLY A 399 -2.72 -24.71 29.17
N ALA A 400 -2.66 -23.56 29.85
CA ALA A 400 -2.80 -22.26 29.18
C ALA A 400 -1.66 -22.05 28.17
N ILE A 401 -1.98 -21.44 27.03
CA ILE A 401 -1.05 -21.21 25.91
C ILE A 401 -0.55 -19.75 25.81
N GLY A 402 -1.00 -18.91 26.74
CA GLY A 402 -0.56 -17.53 26.94
C GLY A 402 -1.24 -16.93 28.19
N VAL A 403 -0.68 -15.86 28.74
CA VAL A 403 -1.23 -15.17 29.91
C VAL A 403 -1.42 -13.68 29.65
N ILE A 404 -2.58 -13.17 30.02
CA ILE A 404 -2.86 -11.74 30.18
C ILE A 404 -3.10 -11.47 31.66
N MET A 405 -2.26 -10.63 32.25
CA MET A 405 -2.42 -10.20 33.63
C MET A 405 -3.04 -8.80 33.69
N PHE A 406 -4.04 -8.61 34.54
CA PHE A 406 -4.63 -7.28 34.77
C PHE A 406 -3.96 -6.61 35.95
N ASN A 407 -3.54 -5.35 35.78
CA ASN A 407 -3.06 -4.55 36.88
C ASN A 407 -4.18 -4.31 37.92
N ASN A 408 -3.81 -4.16 39.19
CA ASN A 408 -4.77 -3.97 40.28
C ASN A 408 -4.87 -2.52 40.78
N VAL A 409 -4.22 -1.58 40.10
CA VAL A 409 -4.27 -0.14 40.40
C VAL A 409 -4.80 0.61 39.18
N ALA A 410 -5.85 1.41 39.39
CA ALA A 410 -6.42 2.29 38.39
C ALA A 410 -5.48 3.48 38.10
N GLY A 411 -5.57 4.02 36.89
CA GLY A 411 -4.71 5.09 36.39
C GLY A 411 -4.23 4.88 34.95
N GLY A 412 -4.83 3.94 34.20
CA GLY A 412 -4.52 3.71 32.80
C GLY A 412 -3.07 3.27 32.54
N GLU A 413 -2.52 3.69 31.40
CA GLU A 413 -1.22 3.24 30.89
C GLU A 413 -0.05 3.61 31.79
N SER A 414 -0.11 4.77 32.47
CA SER A 414 0.92 5.21 33.42
C SER A 414 1.10 4.28 34.63
N MET A 415 0.16 3.36 34.86
CA MET A 415 0.21 2.37 35.94
C MET A 415 0.57 0.94 35.45
N LEU A 416 0.86 0.75 34.15
CA LEU A 416 1.42 -0.51 33.65
C LEU A 416 2.79 -0.77 34.29
N VAL A 417 3.01 -1.99 34.77
CA VAL A 417 4.31 -2.41 35.31
C VAL A 417 4.90 -3.54 34.49
N THR A 418 6.21 -3.46 34.21
CA THR A 418 6.96 -4.59 33.69
C THR A 418 7.01 -5.69 34.75
N MET A 419 6.53 -6.90 34.41
CA MET A 419 6.51 -8.01 35.35
C MET A 419 7.93 -8.54 35.55
N ALA A 420 8.48 -8.31 36.74
CA ALA A 420 9.79 -8.81 37.14
C ALA A 420 9.80 -10.35 37.24
N PRO A 421 10.94 -11.01 36.92
CA PRO A 421 11.09 -12.45 37.11
C PRO A 421 11.04 -12.82 38.60
N GLY A 422 10.78 -14.11 38.85
CA GLY A 422 10.82 -14.71 40.18
C GLY A 422 11.22 -16.19 40.08
N ALA A 423 11.03 -16.96 41.15
CA ALA A 423 11.54 -18.32 41.29
C ALA A 423 11.09 -19.32 40.19
N PHE A 424 10.03 -19.02 39.45
CA PHE A 424 9.52 -19.88 38.37
C PHE A 424 9.80 -19.33 36.95
N ALA A 425 10.51 -18.20 36.82
CA ALA A 425 10.70 -17.51 35.54
C ALA A 425 11.29 -18.42 34.44
N ASP A 426 12.33 -19.19 34.77
CA ASP A 426 13.05 -20.07 33.84
C ASP A 426 12.24 -21.29 33.38
N GLN A 427 11.09 -21.56 34.03
CA GLN A 427 10.19 -22.68 33.70
C GLN A 427 9.03 -22.25 32.79
N ILE A 428 8.92 -20.96 32.47
CA ILE A 428 7.83 -20.40 31.68
C ILE A 428 8.25 -20.31 30.21
N THR A 429 7.43 -20.87 29.33
CA THR A 429 7.63 -20.91 27.88
C THR A 429 6.45 -20.29 27.10
N ILE A 430 5.39 -19.85 27.78
CA ILE A 430 4.24 -19.17 27.16
C ILE A 430 4.41 -17.63 27.17
N PRO A 431 3.83 -16.90 26.20
CA PRO A 431 3.86 -15.44 26.18
C PRO A 431 3.06 -14.87 27.37
N THR A 432 3.58 -13.81 27.98
CA THR A 432 2.96 -13.15 29.14
C THR A 432 2.99 -11.63 28.99
N VAL A 433 1.82 -11.01 29.11
CA VAL A 433 1.61 -9.56 28.99
C VAL A 433 0.74 -9.04 30.14
N MET A 434 0.89 -7.76 30.49
CA MET A 434 0.04 -7.05 31.44
C MET A 434 -0.78 -5.98 30.74
N LEU A 435 -2.09 -5.96 31.01
CA LEU A 435 -3.02 -4.90 30.65
C LEU A 435 -3.38 -4.03 31.86
N THR A 436 -3.95 -2.86 31.58
CA THR A 436 -4.40 -1.91 32.62
C THR A 436 -5.56 -2.49 33.46
N TYR A 437 -5.82 -1.86 34.61
CA TYR A 437 -6.94 -2.23 35.47
C TYR A 437 -8.28 -2.06 34.74
N GLU A 438 -8.43 -0.96 34.01
CA GLU A 438 -9.65 -0.57 33.28
C GLU A 438 -9.94 -1.54 32.13
N ALA A 439 -8.90 -2.01 31.43
CA ALA A 439 -9.01 -3.08 30.44
C ALA A 439 -9.51 -4.39 31.08
N GLY A 440 -8.96 -4.74 32.25
CA GLY A 440 -9.39 -5.91 33.03
C GLY A 440 -10.85 -5.86 33.46
N GLN A 441 -11.34 -4.71 33.92
CA GLN A 441 -12.76 -4.55 34.26
C GLN A 441 -13.65 -4.68 33.02
N SER A 442 -13.25 -4.11 31.89
CA SER A 442 -13.99 -4.15 30.62
C SER A 442 -14.11 -5.58 30.09
N ILE A 443 -12.98 -6.30 30.01
CA ILE A 443 -12.93 -7.69 29.54
C ILE A 443 -13.70 -8.62 30.49
N ARG A 444 -13.61 -8.41 31.81
CA ARG A 444 -14.39 -9.15 32.81
C ARG A 444 -15.90 -8.96 32.64
N ALA A 445 -16.34 -7.71 32.43
CA ALA A 445 -17.75 -7.42 32.17
C ALA A 445 -18.25 -8.10 30.89
N ALA A 446 -17.45 -8.10 29.82
CA ALA A 446 -17.78 -8.77 28.57
C ALA A 446 -17.88 -10.30 28.68
N LEU A 447 -17.03 -10.93 29.52
CA LEU A 447 -17.06 -12.38 29.76
C LEU A 447 -18.37 -12.87 30.39
N ALA A 448 -19.12 -12.01 31.09
CA ALA A 448 -20.46 -12.34 31.58
C ALA A 448 -21.50 -12.50 30.45
N GLY A 449 -21.24 -11.91 29.27
CA GLY A 449 -22.10 -12.01 28.09
C GLY A 449 -21.72 -13.11 27.10
N GLY A 450 -20.57 -13.76 27.27
CA GLY A 450 -20.08 -14.80 26.37
C GLY A 450 -18.54 -14.85 26.26
N PRO A 451 -18.00 -15.73 25.41
CA PRO A 451 -16.55 -15.87 25.25
C PRO A 451 -15.93 -14.60 24.64
N VAL A 452 -14.89 -14.07 25.29
CA VAL A 452 -14.02 -13.03 24.72
C VAL A 452 -12.89 -13.71 23.96
N ASN A 453 -12.77 -13.46 22.66
CA ASN A 453 -11.69 -13.99 21.83
C ASN A 453 -10.56 -12.97 21.71
N ILE A 454 -9.32 -13.39 21.95
CA ILE A 454 -8.16 -12.51 22.08
C ILE A 454 -6.98 -13.06 21.27
N SER A 455 -6.26 -12.16 20.63
CA SER A 455 -5.02 -12.41 19.90
C SER A 455 -3.84 -11.74 20.61
N ILE A 456 -2.76 -12.49 20.86
CA ILE A 456 -1.43 -11.95 21.20
C ILE A 456 -0.56 -12.22 19.97
N ILE A 457 -0.30 -11.18 19.18
CA ILE A 457 0.21 -11.33 17.82
C ILE A 457 1.46 -10.50 17.54
N GLN A 458 2.46 -11.15 16.95
CA GLN A 458 3.63 -10.50 16.37
C GLN A 458 3.29 -9.88 15.04
N VAL A 459 3.48 -8.59 14.98
CA VAL A 459 3.06 -7.72 13.91
C VAL A 459 4.19 -6.62 14.08
N SER A 460 5.05 -6.36 13.07
CA SER A 460 6.35 -5.56 13.13
C SER A 460 6.43 -4.14 12.47
N LEU A 461 6.63 -3.03 13.22
CA LEU A 461 6.22 -1.69 12.75
C LEU A 461 7.06 -1.12 11.59
N PRO A 462 6.48 -0.42 10.59
CA PRO A 462 7.23 0.55 9.80
C PRO A 462 7.83 1.60 10.74
N SER A 463 9.16 1.66 10.69
CA SER A 463 9.99 2.71 11.26
C SER A 463 10.69 3.35 10.07
N PRO A 464 10.75 4.68 9.94
CA PRO A 464 10.40 5.72 10.93
C PRO A 464 8.90 6.11 10.97
N PRO A 465 8.46 6.86 12.01
CA PRO A 465 7.05 7.23 12.20
C PRO A 465 6.42 8.00 11.03
N ILE A 466 5.08 7.97 10.98
CA ILE A 466 4.28 8.91 10.18
C ILE A 466 3.94 10.13 11.04
N THR A 467 4.35 11.32 10.61
CA THR A 467 3.99 12.57 11.27
C THR A 467 2.58 12.96 10.85
N ASN A 468 1.62 12.96 11.78
CA ASN A 468 0.24 13.36 11.50
C ASN A 468 -0.12 14.69 12.17
N GLN A 469 -0.42 15.68 11.32
CA GLN A 469 -1.01 16.99 11.63
C GLN A 469 -2.41 17.15 10.99
N GLY A 470 -2.87 16.12 10.26
CA GLY A 470 -4.18 16.05 9.62
C GLY A 470 -5.07 14.97 10.24
N VAL A 471 -5.96 14.38 9.43
CA VAL A 471 -6.90 13.35 9.89
C VAL A 471 -6.59 12.00 9.25
N ILE A 472 -6.51 10.96 10.10
CA ILE A 472 -6.46 9.55 9.67
C ILE A 472 -7.75 8.84 10.13
N SER A 473 -8.44 8.17 9.21
CA SER A 473 -9.75 7.56 9.47
C SER A 473 -9.83 6.11 8.98
N PHE A 474 -9.92 5.19 9.94
CA PHE A 474 -10.21 3.76 9.69
C PHE A 474 -11.70 3.54 9.46
N SER A 475 -12.03 2.66 8.53
CA SER A 475 -13.39 2.13 8.35
C SER A 475 -13.44 0.70 8.92
N TYR A 476 -14.42 0.46 9.79
CA TYR A 476 -14.89 -0.79 10.41
C TYR A 476 -14.36 -2.16 9.87
N PRO A 477 -14.12 -3.20 10.72
CA PRO A 477 -14.28 -3.29 12.17
C PRO A 477 -13.03 -3.84 12.91
N LEU A 478 -11.82 -3.41 12.54
CA LEU A 478 -10.63 -3.62 13.37
C LEU A 478 -9.93 -2.28 13.57
N GLY A 479 -10.07 -1.71 14.77
CA GLY A 479 -9.50 -0.42 15.17
C GLY A 479 -8.00 -0.48 15.42
N ILE A 480 -7.24 -1.01 14.46
CA ILE A 480 -5.79 -1.10 14.56
C ILE A 480 -5.23 0.21 14.00
N PRO A 481 -4.58 1.05 14.83
CA PRO A 481 -4.05 2.33 14.38
C PRO A 481 -3.01 2.12 13.28
N ILE A 482 -2.76 3.16 12.46
CA ILE A 482 -1.56 3.14 11.63
C ILE A 482 -0.38 3.10 12.60
N PRO A 483 0.56 2.18 12.39
CA PRO A 483 1.89 2.20 12.96
C PRO A 483 2.48 3.56 13.24
N ASN A 484 2.99 3.73 14.46
CA ASN A 484 4.04 4.71 14.70
C ASN A 484 3.62 6.12 14.24
N VAL A 485 2.35 6.48 14.46
CA VAL A 485 1.84 7.82 14.12
C VAL A 485 2.15 8.76 15.28
N THR A 486 3.06 9.70 15.06
CA THR A 486 3.22 10.84 15.96
C THR A 486 2.09 11.82 15.66
N ASN A 487 1.08 11.81 16.52
CA ASN A 487 -0.13 12.63 16.39
C ASN A 487 -0.07 13.80 17.38
N ASN A 488 0.11 15.02 16.88
CA ASN A 488 0.35 16.21 17.72
C ASN A 488 -0.93 16.88 18.26
N ASP A 489 -2.11 16.53 17.74
CA ASP A 489 -3.37 17.27 17.99
C ASP A 489 -4.54 16.40 18.46
N ILE A 490 -5.55 16.99 19.10
CA ILE A 490 -6.82 16.32 19.42
C ILE A 490 -7.54 15.98 18.10
N ILE A 491 -7.76 14.69 17.80
CA ILE A 491 -8.43 14.24 16.57
C ILE A 491 -9.94 14.48 16.62
N ALA A 492 -10.32 15.74 16.45
CA ALA A 492 -11.67 16.20 16.12
C ALA A 492 -11.97 15.88 14.64
N ARG A 493 -12.40 14.65 14.31
CA ARG A 493 -12.75 14.31 12.91
C ARG A 493 -13.94 15.14 12.43
N SER A 494 -13.72 16.09 11.52
CA SER A 494 -14.80 16.71 10.76
C SER A 494 -15.39 15.71 9.76
N GLY A 495 -16.72 15.59 9.75
CA GLY A 495 -17.42 14.89 8.68
C GLY A 495 -17.20 15.61 7.35
N ALA A 496 -17.07 14.88 6.24
CA ALA A 496 -17.05 15.47 4.91
C ALA A 496 -18.45 15.39 4.30
N SER A 497 -19.19 16.50 4.31
CA SER A 497 -20.48 16.62 3.62
C SER A 497 -20.40 17.54 2.40
N CYS A 498 -21.41 17.44 1.54
CA CYS A 498 -21.72 18.44 0.52
C CYS A 498 -23.01 19.14 0.97
N GLY A 499 -22.94 20.40 1.40
CA GLY A 499 -24.06 21.17 1.92
C GLY A 499 -23.61 22.16 3.00
N ASN A 500 -24.55 22.73 3.75
CA ASN A 500 -24.25 23.69 4.84
C ASN A 500 -24.14 23.02 6.22
N THR A 501 -24.05 21.68 6.29
CA THR A 501 -24.14 20.94 7.55
C THR A 501 -23.21 19.73 7.57
N LEU A 502 -22.36 19.61 8.60
CA LEU A 502 -21.55 18.43 8.90
C LEU A 502 -22.24 17.60 9.98
N SER A 503 -22.42 16.29 9.74
CA SER A 503 -22.90 15.35 10.75
C SER A 503 -22.40 13.93 10.44
N PRO A 504 -21.75 13.20 11.38
CA PRO A 504 -21.20 13.73 12.63
C PRO A 504 -20.10 14.76 12.37
N ALA A 505 -20.07 15.85 13.15
CA ALA A 505 -19.08 16.92 12.99
C ALA A 505 -17.80 16.72 13.82
N LEU A 506 -17.86 15.88 14.85
CA LEU A 506 -16.72 15.37 15.62
C LEU A 506 -16.81 13.84 15.71
N GLN A 507 -15.68 13.13 15.75
CA GLN A 507 -15.67 11.72 16.18
C GLN A 507 -14.70 11.57 17.33
N LEU A 508 -15.24 11.67 18.56
CA LEU A 508 -14.49 11.51 19.80
C LEU A 508 -14.33 10.01 20.10
N GLY A 509 -13.12 9.59 20.44
CA GLY A 509 -12.84 8.21 20.87
C GLY A 509 -13.35 7.98 22.29
N GLY A 510 -14.45 7.24 22.43
CA GLY A 510 -15.03 6.90 23.74
C GLY A 510 -15.66 8.07 24.50
N SER A 511 -15.97 7.85 25.77
CA SER A 511 -16.64 8.82 26.64
C SER A 511 -15.68 9.92 27.12
N VAL A 512 -15.35 10.87 26.24
CA VAL A 512 -14.58 12.06 26.60
C VAL A 512 -15.49 13.07 27.31
N SER A 513 -15.22 13.37 28.58
CA SER A 513 -15.91 14.43 29.34
C SER A 513 -15.43 15.82 28.88
N LEU A 514 -15.90 16.23 27.70
CA LEU A 514 -15.55 17.48 27.03
C LEU A 514 -16.83 18.25 26.71
N THR A 515 -16.93 19.51 27.15
CA THR A 515 -17.94 20.44 26.63
C THR A 515 -17.33 21.20 25.46
N VAL A 516 -18.00 21.21 24.31
CA VAL A 516 -17.54 21.89 23.10
C VAL A 516 -18.36 23.16 22.89
N GLY A 517 -17.68 24.27 22.57
CA GLY A 517 -18.33 25.54 22.26
C GLY A 517 -19.36 25.42 21.13
N THR A 518 -20.51 26.06 21.33
CA THR A 518 -21.62 26.06 20.36
C THR A 518 -21.38 26.93 19.13
N THR A 519 -20.34 27.74 19.12
CA THR A 519 -19.88 28.56 17.99
C THR A 519 -18.49 28.12 17.61
N TRP A 520 -18.26 27.83 16.32
CA TRP A 520 -16.92 27.61 15.77
C TRP A 520 -16.55 28.77 14.86
N TYR A 521 -15.25 29.03 14.71
CA TYR A 521 -14.67 30.25 14.16
C TYR A 521 -13.75 29.95 12.98
N LYS A 522 -13.47 30.95 12.14
CA LYS A 522 -12.56 30.88 10.98
C LYS A 522 -11.14 31.36 11.28
N ASP A 523 -10.88 31.71 12.53
CA ASP A 523 -9.66 32.34 13.00
C ASP A 523 -9.33 31.84 14.41
N GLU A 524 -8.04 31.75 14.70
CA GLU A 524 -7.53 31.31 16.00
C GLU A 524 -7.87 32.26 17.15
N ALA A 525 -8.04 33.55 16.85
CA ALA A 525 -8.43 34.56 17.83
C ALA A 525 -9.93 34.47 18.23
N LEU A 526 -10.71 33.55 17.64
CA LEU A 526 -12.12 33.32 17.93
C LEU A 526 -12.99 34.57 17.71
N THR A 527 -12.69 35.37 16.68
CA THR A 527 -13.36 36.64 16.38
C THR A 527 -14.33 36.58 15.20
N MET A 528 -14.17 35.61 14.29
CA MET A 528 -14.94 35.46 13.06
C MET A 528 -15.75 34.15 13.05
N PRO A 529 -17.01 34.14 13.50
CA PRO A 529 -17.83 32.92 13.51
C PRO A 529 -17.99 32.32 12.11
N ALA A 530 -17.83 31.00 12.02
CA ALA A 530 -18.03 30.19 10.81
C ALA A 530 -19.43 29.52 10.77
N GLY A 531 -19.91 29.10 11.94
CA GLY A 531 -21.15 28.34 12.10
C GLY A 531 -21.41 27.95 13.55
N THR A 532 -22.47 27.15 13.76
CA THR A 532 -22.90 26.67 15.08
C THR A 532 -22.80 25.16 15.20
N TYR A 533 -22.39 24.67 16.37
CA TYR A 533 -22.28 23.24 16.70
C TYR A 533 -23.31 22.83 17.75
N ASN A 534 -24.04 21.75 17.47
CA ASN A 534 -24.90 21.07 18.41
C ASN A 534 -24.21 19.79 18.90
N GLN A 535 -23.86 19.75 20.19
CA GLN A 535 -23.18 18.61 20.80
C GLN A 535 -24.10 17.39 21.01
N GLN A 536 -25.41 17.56 21.20
CA GLN A 536 -26.35 16.46 21.38
C GLN A 536 -26.54 15.66 20.08
N THR A 537 -26.64 16.37 18.95
CA THR A 537 -26.79 15.76 17.62
C THR A 537 -25.47 15.64 16.86
N ASN A 538 -24.34 16.01 17.49
CA ASN A 538 -23.00 16.01 16.91
C ASN A 538 -22.98 16.63 15.50
N THR A 539 -23.54 17.82 15.36
CA THR A 539 -23.82 18.43 14.05
C THR A 539 -23.36 19.88 14.02
N PHE A 540 -22.55 20.24 13.03
CA PHE A 540 -22.08 21.61 12.79
C PHE A 540 -22.79 22.20 11.57
N THR A 541 -23.41 23.37 11.71
CA THR A 541 -24.13 24.08 10.65
C THR A 541 -23.41 25.37 10.30
N ILE A 542 -23.07 25.52 9.03
CA ILE A 542 -22.42 26.71 8.47
C ILE A 542 -23.44 27.83 8.35
N THR A 543 -23.06 29.00 8.86
CA THR A 543 -23.83 30.24 8.70
C THR A 543 -23.07 31.29 7.91
N ASN A 544 -21.73 31.30 7.99
CA ASN A 544 -20.92 32.46 7.59
C ASN A 544 -19.76 32.14 6.62
N LEU A 545 -19.54 30.90 6.19
CA LEU A 545 -18.49 30.61 5.19
C LEU A 545 -18.91 31.08 3.79
N ALA A 546 -17.94 31.49 2.97
CA ALA A 546 -18.20 32.00 1.65
C ALA A 546 -18.83 30.92 0.75
N ALA A 547 -19.93 31.26 0.08
CA ALA A 547 -20.63 30.34 -0.79
C ALA A 547 -19.71 29.82 -1.90
N GLY A 548 -19.56 28.49 -1.98
CA GLY A 548 -18.72 27.82 -2.98
C GLY A 548 -17.37 27.31 -2.46
N VAL A 549 -16.94 27.63 -1.23
CA VAL A 549 -15.76 26.99 -0.62
C VAL A 549 -16.15 25.60 -0.08
N PRO A 550 -15.55 24.49 -0.56
CA PRO A 550 -15.79 23.18 0.04
C PRO A 550 -15.29 23.16 1.49
N ILE A 551 -16.10 22.63 2.40
CA ILE A 551 -15.79 22.58 3.85
C ILE A 551 -14.46 21.86 4.14
N ARG A 552 -14.06 20.95 3.23
CA ARG A 552 -12.78 20.24 3.21
C ARG A 552 -11.54 21.15 3.22
N CYS A 553 -11.70 22.45 2.95
CA CYS A 553 -10.62 23.43 2.85
C CYS A 553 -10.69 24.55 3.92
N THR A 554 -11.48 24.38 4.98
CA THR A 554 -11.63 25.39 6.04
C THR A 554 -11.22 24.83 7.40
N PHE A 555 -10.18 25.39 8.01
CA PHE A 555 -9.89 25.17 9.43
C PHE A 555 -10.96 25.85 10.29
N LEU A 556 -11.42 25.15 11.33
CA LEU A 556 -12.45 25.63 12.24
C LEU A 556 -11.93 25.57 13.67
N TRP A 557 -11.84 26.73 14.31
CA TRP A 557 -11.40 26.86 15.69
C TRP A 557 -12.62 26.83 16.62
N LEU A 558 -12.46 26.19 17.78
CA LEU A 558 -13.54 26.00 18.74
C LEU A 558 -13.00 26.08 20.17
N THR A 559 -13.86 26.45 21.12
CA THR A 559 -13.52 26.36 22.53
C THR A 559 -13.85 24.97 23.05
N THR A 560 -13.04 24.47 23.98
CA THR A 560 -13.36 23.27 24.75
C THR A 560 -13.19 23.54 26.23
N THR A 561 -14.06 22.97 27.07
CA THR A 561 -13.86 22.95 28.52
C THR A 561 -13.97 21.52 29.03
N THR A 562 -12.97 21.09 29.78
CA THR A 562 -13.07 19.91 30.64
C THR A 562 -13.75 20.32 31.95
N PRO A 563 -14.61 19.48 32.56
CA PRO A 563 -15.15 19.76 33.87
C PRO A 563 -14.01 19.95 34.88
N ALA A 564 -14.07 21.03 35.67
CA ALA A 564 -13.18 21.20 36.79
C ALA A 564 -13.35 19.99 37.73
N ARG A 565 -12.25 19.29 38.02
CA ARG A 565 -12.26 18.22 39.01
C ARG A 565 -12.71 18.83 40.33
N ALA A 566 -13.84 18.38 40.87
CA ALA A 566 -14.32 18.85 42.16
C ALA A 566 -13.19 18.67 43.19
N PRO A 567 -12.87 19.70 44.00
CA PRO A 567 -11.93 19.51 45.10
C PRO A 567 -12.51 18.42 46.00
N PHE A 568 -11.71 17.40 46.31
CA PHE A 568 -12.10 16.41 47.30
C PHE A 568 -12.40 17.13 48.63
N PRO A 569 -13.41 16.70 49.39
CA PRO A 569 -13.47 17.08 50.79
C PRO A 569 -12.17 16.62 51.46
N SER A 570 -11.48 17.55 52.11
CA SER A 570 -10.38 17.26 53.04
C SER A 570 -10.85 16.28 54.12
N PRO A 571 -9.96 15.43 54.66
CA PRO A 571 -10.31 14.16 55.33
C PRO A 571 -11.19 14.30 56.58
#